data_AF-H2ZXB2-F1
#
_entry.id   AF-H2ZXB2-F1
#
_cell.length_a   1.000
_cell.length_b   1.000
_cell.length_c   1.000
_cell.angle_alpha   90.00
_cell.angle_beta   90.00
_cell.angle_gamma   90.00
#
_symmetry.space_group_name_H-M   'P 1'
#
loop_
_entity.id
_entity.type
_entity.pdbx_description
1 polymer ?
#
loop_
_entity_poly.entity_id
_entity_poly.type
_entity_poly.pdbx_seq_one_letter_code
_entity_poly.pdbx_strand_id
1 'polypeptide(L)'
;MDRVLGFVSETEELLKYMSYLLILMGILVFLILQFVNVPYGRFASSSFGFPVNAKLAWFIQEVPSLVVPVYQVFYTVNNRLSHLPNQILVTMFICHYMHRSLIFPFLIRGGKPIPFIIFALAFIFCFCNGYLQARYLTHYAVYPSDWITKPCFLLGGMFEYVSGANFFGEVLEWTGFAVAGWSTESAAFAVFTFLTLCSRAKQHHRWYLEKFEDYPKSRKAIIPFVY
;
A
#
# COMPACT_ATOMS: atom_id res chain seq x y z
N MET A 1 25.49 -22.82 13.76
CA MET A 1 24.71 -22.95 12.51
C MET A 1 23.21 -23.07 12.83
N ASP A 2 22.83 -23.92 13.79
CA ASP A 2 21.42 -24.18 14.15
C ASP A 2 20.64 -22.98 14.69
N ARG A 3 21.28 -22.12 15.51
CA ARG A 3 20.63 -20.89 16.03
C ARG A 3 20.32 -19.87 14.93
N VAL A 4 21.16 -19.80 13.89
CA VAL A 4 20.95 -18.89 12.74
C VAL A 4 19.83 -19.43 11.84
N LEU A 5 19.83 -20.73 11.58
CA LEU A 5 18.77 -21.39 10.80
C LEU A 5 17.41 -21.29 11.51
N GLY A 6 17.38 -21.48 12.83
CA GLY A 6 16.17 -21.30 13.65
C GLY A 6 15.61 -19.88 13.55
N PHE A 7 16.47 -18.85 13.72
CA PHE A 7 16.05 -17.45 13.60
C PHE A 7 15.52 -17.08 12.21
N VAL A 8 16.16 -17.60 11.15
CA VAL A 8 15.71 -17.38 9.76
C VAL A 8 14.34 -18.00 9.52
N SER A 9 14.10 -19.21 10.03
CA SER A 9 12.82 -19.91 9.93
C SER A 9 11.71 -19.18 10.72
N GLU A 10 12.00 -18.73 11.93
CA GLU A 10 11.04 -17.95 12.74
C GLU A 10 10.65 -16.63 12.06
N THR A 11 11.64 -15.97 11.44
CA THR A 11 11.40 -14.71 10.73
C THR A 11 10.56 -14.94 9.47
N GLU A 12 10.82 -16.00 8.70
CA GLU A 12 10.01 -16.32 7.52
C GLU A 12 8.55 -16.63 7.89
N GLU A 13 8.33 -17.41 8.95
CA GLU A 13 6.99 -17.68 9.47
C GLU A 13 6.30 -16.41 9.96
N LEU A 14 7.01 -15.51 10.63
CA LEU A 14 6.49 -14.20 11.01
C LEU A 14 5.98 -13.42 9.78
N LEU A 15 6.73 -13.38 8.68
CA LEU A 15 6.31 -12.68 7.44
C LEU A 15 5.04 -13.31 6.84
N LYS A 16 4.90 -14.64 6.89
CA LYS A 16 3.68 -15.33 6.47
C LYS A 16 2.48 -14.93 7.33
N TYR A 17 2.62 -14.96 8.66
CA TYR A 17 1.55 -14.55 9.57
C TYR A 17 1.18 -13.07 9.41
N MET A 18 2.16 -12.18 9.19
CA MET A 18 1.93 -10.78 8.87
C MET A 18 1.11 -10.63 7.58
N SER A 19 1.39 -11.44 6.56
CA SER A 19 0.65 -11.43 5.29
C SER A 19 -0.80 -11.89 5.47
N TYR A 20 -1.04 -12.95 6.25
CA TYR A 20 -2.40 -13.40 6.57
C TYR A 20 -3.17 -12.38 7.39
N LEU A 21 -2.52 -11.77 8.38
CA LEU A 21 -3.11 -10.69 9.17
C LEU A 21 -3.46 -9.49 8.29
N LEU A 22 -2.61 -9.14 7.33
CA LEU A 22 -2.86 -8.06 6.38
C LEU A 22 -4.11 -8.32 5.53
N ILE A 23 -4.27 -9.53 5.00
CA ILE A 23 -5.48 -9.93 4.26
C ILE A 23 -6.72 -9.85 5.17
N LEU A 24 -6.64 -10.42 6.37
CA LEU A 24 -7.74 -10.39 7.35
C LEU A 24 -8.15 -8.95 7.69
N MET A 25 -7.18 -8.08 7.96
CA MET A 25 -7.44 -6.66 8.21
C MET A 25 -8.11 -5.99 7.01
N GLY A 26 -7.70 -6.31 5.78
CA GLY A 26 -8.31 -5.78 4.56
C GLY A 26 -9.78 -6.18 4.44
N ILE A 27 -10.12 -7.43 4.75
CA ILE A 27 -11.50 -7.92 4.76
C ILE A 27 -12.32 -7.19 5.84
N LEU A 28 -11.80 -7.10 7.06
CA LEU A 28 -12.48 -6.43 8.16
C LEU A 28 -12.73 -4.95 7.85
N VAL A 29 -11.71 -4.24 7.34
CA VAL A 29 -11.83 -2.85 6.89
C VAL A 29 -12.87 -2.73 5.79
N PHE A 30 -12.83 -3.58 4.76
CA PHE A 30 -13.82 -3.58 3.69
C PHE A 30 -15.26 -3.70 4.22
N LEU A 31 -15.49 -4.64 5.13
CA LEU A 31 -16.80 -4.85 5.75
C LEU A 31 -17.25 -3.63 6.56
N ILE A 32 -16.38 -3.08 7.41
CA ILE A 32 -16.68 -1.87 8.20
C ILE A 32 -17.01 -0.69 7.28
N LEU A 33 -16.23 -0.51 6.21
CA LEU A 33 -16.40 0.60 5.26
C LEU A 33 -17.64 0.47 4.36
N GLN A 34 -18.36 -0.66 4.39
CA GLN A 34 -19.70 -0.72 3.78
C GLN A 34 -20.73 0.07 4.58
N PHE A 35 -20.50 0.29 5.88
CA PHE A 35 -21.45 0.93 6.79
C PHE A 35 -20.97 2.28 7.33
N VAL A 36 -19.65 2.49 7.40
CA VAL A 36 -19.05 3.69 8.00
C VAL A 36 -18.15 4.39 6.98
N ASN A 37 -18.33 5.71 6.84
CA ASN A 37 -17.43 6.53 6.03
C ASN A 37 -16.08 6.70 6.72
N VAL A 38 -15.00 6.63 5.93
CA VAL A 38 -13.66 6.83 6.48
C VAL A 38 -13.54 8.27 7.01
N PRO A 39 -13.25 8.51 8.30
CA PRO A 39 -13.48 9.80 8.95
C PRO A 39 -12.36 10.83 8.70
N TYR A 40 -11.87 10.95 7.47
CA TYR A 40 -10.94 12.01 7.04
C TYR A 40 -11.27 12.55 5.65
N GLY A 41 -10.63 13.66 5.25
CA GLY A 41 -10.85 14.28 3.94
C GLY A 41 -12.27 14.83 3.81
N ARG A 42 -13.05 14.37 2.82
CA ARG A 42 -14.42 14.87 2.60
C ARG A 42 -15.34 14.55 3.78
N PHE A 43 -15.15 13.38 4.39
CA PHE A 43 -15.91 12.86 5.53
C PHE A 43 -15.23 13.11 6.88
N ALA A 44 -14.34 14.09 6.97
CA ALA A 44 -13.61 14.35 8.22
C ALA A 44 -14.55 14.59 9.40
N SER A 45 -14.27 13.92 10.52
CA SER A 45 -14.99 14.02 11.79
C SER A 45 -14.00 13.90 12.95
N SER A 46 -14.23 14.61 14.06
CA SER A 46 -13.42 14.50 15.28
C SER A 46 -13.77 13.29 16.16
N SER A 47 -14.69 12.42 15.72
CA SER A 47 -15.16 11.26 16.51
C SER A 47 -14.06 10.25 16.88
N PHE A 48 -12.94 10.25 16.16
CA PHE A 48 -11.85 9.26 16.31
C PHE A 48 -10.55 9.87 16.84
N GLY A 49 -10.68 10.79 17.81
CA GLY A 49 -9.57 11.43 18.50
C GLY A 49 -9.30 12.87 18.05
N PHE A 50 -8.25 13.46 18.62
CA PHE A 50 -7.91 14.86 18.37
C PHE A 50 -7.42 15.10 16.94
N PRO A 51 -7.63 16.31 16.38
CA PRO A 51 -7.24 16.62 15.01
C PRO A 51 -5.72 16.75 14.86
N VAL A 52 -5.18 16.09 13.84
CA VAL A 52 -3.78 16.22 13.40
C VAL A 52 -3.75 16.99 12.08
N ASN A 53 -2.77 17.89 11.91
CA ASN A 53 -2.58 18.61 10.66
C ASN A 53 -2.43 17.64 9.48
N ALA A 54 -3.18 17.84 8.40
CA ALA A 54 -3.22 16.91 7.29
C ALA A 54 -1.84 16.66 6.65
N LYS A 55 -1.04 17.70 6.40
CA LYS A 55 0.28 17.55 5.78
C LYS A 55 1.23 16.77 6.69
N LEU A 56 1.22 17.10 7.98
CA LEU A 56 2.04 16.42 8.97
C LEU A 56 1.63 14.95 9.13
N ALA A 57 0.32 14.68 9.18
CA ALA A 57 -0.19 13.32 9.28
C ALA A 57 0.22 12.48 8.07
N TRP A 58 0.03 12.97 6.84
CA TRP A 58 0.45 12.28 5.62
C TRP A 58 1.96 12.08 5.54
N PHE A 59 2.76 13.05 5.98
CA PHE A 59 4.21 12.88 6.07
C PHE A 59 4.57 11.78 7.07
N ILE A 60 4.18 11.94 8.34
CA ILE A 60 4.63 11.04 9.40
C ILE A 60 4.10 9.61 9.19
N GLN A 61 2.84 9.44 8.75
CA GLN A 61 2.25 8.10 8.62
C GLN A 61 2.90 7.28 7.51
N GLU A 62 3.37 7.89 6.41
CA GLU A 62 3.91 7.17 5.24
C GLU A 62 5.44 6.97 5.33
N VAL A 63 6.16 7.84 6.07
CA VAL A 63 7.62 7.78 6.26
C VAL A 63 8.15 6.38 6.67
N PRO A 64 7.49 5.61 7.56
CA PRO A 64 7.96 4.28 7.92
C PRO A 64 8.13 3.33 6.73
N SER A 65 7.22 3.38 5.74
CA SER A 65 7.31 2.59 4.51
C SER A 65 8.44 3.03 3.57
N LEU A 66 9.12 4.13 3.86
CA LEU A 66 10.35 4.56 3.17
C LEU A 66 11.58 4.20 4.01
N VAL A 67 11.59 4.63 5.28
CA VAL A 67 12.77 4.53 6.17
C VAL A 67 13.07 3.08 6.50
N VAL A 68 12.06 2.25 6.77
CA VAL A 68 12.29 0.84 7.12
C VAL A 68 12.92 0.05 5.95
N PRO A 69 12.41 0.13 4.70
CA PRO A 69 13.09 -0.48 3.56
C PRO A 69 14.51 0.02 3.32
N VAL A 70 14.72 1.34 3.36
CA VAL A 70 16.05 1.94 3.21
C VAL A 70 17.00 1.43 4.29
N TYR A 71 16.55 1.41 5.54
CA TYR A 71 17.35 0.87 6.63
C TYR A 71 17.74 -0.60 6.40
N GLN A 72 16.81 -1.44 5.96
CA GLN A 72 17.11 -2.84 5.67
C GLN A 72 18.14 -2.99 4.53
N VAL A 73 17.97 -2.24 3.44
CA VAL A 73 18.89 -2.29 2.29
C VAL A 73 20.32 -1.90 2.70
N PHE A 74 20.51 -0.91 3.56
CA PHE A 74 21.86 -0.41 3.89
C PHE A 74 22.48 -0.99 5.16
N TYR A 75 21.68 -1.46 6.12
CA TYR A 75 22.16 -1.82 7.46
C TYR A 75 21.84 -3.26 7.88
N THR A 76 21.26 -4.07 7.00
CA THR A 76 21.01 -5.50 7.30
C THR A 76 21.68 -6.42 6.27
N VAL A 77 21.81 -7.71 6.62
CA VAL A 77 22.46 -8.70 5.75
C VAL A 77 21.54 -9.07 4.60
N ASN A 78 21.84 -8.61 3.39
CA ASN A 78 20.99 -8.83 2.24
C ASN A 78 21.43 -10.04 1.43
N ASN A 79 20.82 -11.20 1.70
CA ASN A 79 21.16 -12.44 0.99
C ASN A 79 20.67 -12.48 -0.48
N ARG A 80 19.70 -11.63 -0.85
CA ARG A 80 19.02 -11.69 -2.16
C ARG A 80 19.20 -10.44 -3.03
N LEU A 81 19.77 -9.36 -2.50
CA LEU A 81 19.99 -8.13 -3.28
C LEU A 81 21.10 -8.23 -4.33
N SER A 82 21.82 -9.35 -4.41
CA SER A 82 22.71 -9.65 -5.55
C SER A 82 21.92 -9.94 -6.83
N HIS A 83 20.63 -10.27 -6.74
CA HIS A 83 19.77 -10.60 -7.87
C HIS A 83 19.01 -9.37 -8.39
N LEU A 84 19.07 -9.15 -9.70
CA LEU A 84 18.46 -8.00 -10.37
C LEU A 84 16.95 -7.85 -10.13
N PRO A 85 16.10 -8.92 -10.15
CA PRO A 85 14.67 -8.76 -9.88
C PRO A 85 14.38 -8.18 -8.49
N ASN A 86 15.11 -8.62 -7.47
CA ASN A 86 14.98 -8.12 -6.10
C ASN A 86 15.36 -6.64 -6.01
N GLN A 87 16.44 -6.24 -6.70
CA GLN A 87 16.86 -4.84 -6.76
C GLN A 87 15.77 -3.96 -7.40
N ILE A 88 15.22 -4.37 -8.53
CA ILE A 88 14.18 -3.60 -9.22
C ILE A 88 12.94 -3.45 -8.33
N LEU A 89 12.45 -4.55 -7.74
CA LEU A 89 11.24 -4.53 -6.92
C LEU A 89 11.41 -3.68 -5.65
N VAL A 90 12.55 -3.80 -4.94
CA VAL A 90 12.78 -2.99 -3.73
C VAL A 90 12.96 -1.51 -4.09
N THR A 91 13.62 -1.21 -5.22
CA THR A 91 13.77 0.17 -5.70
C THR A 91 12.43 0.77 -6.10
N MET A 92 11.57 0.04 -6.81
CA MET A 92 10.22 0.49 -7.14
C MET A 92 9.43 0.85 -5.88
N PHE A 93 9.45 -0.03 -4.85
CA PHE A 93 8.79 0.22 -3.57
C PHE A 93 9.33 1.48 -2.88
N ILE A 94 10.66 1.64 -2.82
CA ILE A 94 11.31 2.82 -2.23
C ILE A 94 10.97 4.09 -3.01
N CYS A 95 11.00 4.06 -4.34
CA CYS A 95 10.67 5.21 -5.19
C CYS A 95 9.21 5.65 -4.99
N HIS A 96 8.27 4.71 -4.92
CA HIS A 96 6.88 5.00 -4.60
C HIS A 96 6.76 5.73 -3.26
N TYR A 97 7.36 5.16 -2.20
CA TYR A 97 7.28 5.76 -0.86
C TYR A 97 8.12 7.02 -0.70
N MET A 98 9.13 7.25 -1.52
CA MET A 98 9.83 8.53 -1.60
C MET A 98 8.88 9.62 -2.10
N HIS A 99 8.15 9.37 -3.18
CA HIS A 99 7.15 10.32 -3.66
C HIS A 99 6.02 10.51 -2.64
N ARG A 100 5.45 9.43 -2.10
CA ARG A 100 4.34 9.46 -1.14
C ARG A 100 4.67 10.16 0.17
N SER A 101 5.88 9.98 0.68
CA SER A 101 6.27 10.51 1.99
C SER A 101 6.94 11.87 1.87
N LEU A 102 7.77 12.12 0.86
CA LEU A 102 8.59 13.33 0.79
C LEU A 102 8.10 14.37 -0.23
N ILE A 103 7.22 14.00 -1.17
CA ILE A 103 6.73 14.92 -2.21
C ILE A 103 5.24 15.20 -2.00
N PHE A 104 4.41 14.15 -1.99
CA PHE A 104 2.96 14.26 -1.92
C PHE A 104 2.43 15.12 -0.75
N PRO A 105 2.94 15.02 0.50
CA PRO A 105 2.38 15.80 1.60
C PRO A 105 2.56 17.31 1.43
N PHE A 106 3.62 17.72 0.70
CA PHE A 106 3.88 19.12 0.38
C PHE A 106 3.01 19.63 -0.78
N LEU A 107 2.56 18.73 -1.67
CA LEU A 107 1.64 19.03 -2.77
C LEU A 107 0.18 19.15 -2.32
N ILE A 108 -0.16 18.74 -1.10
CA ILE A 108 -1.52 18.86 -0.55
C ILE A 108 -1.94 20.33 -0.49
N ARG A 109 -2.99 20.68 -1.25
CA ARG A 109 -3.59 22.03 -1.31
C ARG A 109 -4.83 22.07 -0.42
N GLY A 110 -4.68 22.66 0.77
CA GLY A 110 -5.71 22.61 1.81
C GLY A 110 -5.92 21.19 2.34
N GLY A 111 -6.63 21.04 3.46
CA GLY A 111 -6.90 19.72 4.01
C GLY A 111 -7.59 19.79 5.36
N LYS A 112 -8.67 19.04 5.51
CA LYS A 112 -9.31 18.87 6.83
C LYS A 112 -8.37 18.05 7.73
N PRO A 113 -8.26 18.38 9.02
CA PRO A 113 -7.47 17.60 9.95
C PRO A 113 -7.86 16.12 9.95
N ILE A 114 -6.86 15.26 10.20
CA ILE A 114 -7.04 13.80 10.29
C ILE A 114 -7.19 13.43 11.76
N PRO A 115 -8.15 12.56 12.13
CA PRO A 115 -8.28 12.11 13.52
C PRO A 115 -7.07 11.28 13.95
N PHE A 116 -6.58 11.52 15.17
CA PHE A 116 -5.36 10.90 15.67
C PHE A 116 -5.36 9.36 15.59
N ILE A 117 -6.48 8.69 15.91
CA ILE A 117 -6.55 7.22 15.86
C ILE A 117 -6.32 6.71 14.45
N ILE A 118 -6.92 7.35 13.44
CA ILE A 118 -6.75 6.96 12.03
C ILE A 118 -5.31 7.17 11.57
N PHE A 119 -4.72 8.30 11.96
CA PHE A 119 -3.32 8.59 11.71
C PHE A 119 -2.38 7.54 12.34
N ALA A 120 -2.61 7.19 13.62
CA ALA A 120 -1.81 6.19 14.33
C ALA A 120 -1.92 4.79 13.70
N LEU A 121 -3.12 4.39 13.29
CA LEU A 121 -3.33 3.12 12.58
C LEU A 121 -2.59 3.10 11.23
N ALA A 122 -2.62 4.21 10.47
CA ALA A 122 -1.89 4.32 9.21
C ALA A 122 -0.36 4.26 9.40
N PHE A 123 0.15 4.88 10.47
CA PHE A 123 1.57 4.79 10.83
C PHE A 123 2.00 3.35 11.13
N ILE A 124 1.24 2.64 11.98
CA ILE A 124 1.52 1.24 12.33
C ILE A 124 1.47 0.37 11.08
N PHE A 125 0.45 0.57 10.23
CA PHE A 125 0.33 -0.12 8.97
C PHE A 125 1.57 0.07 8.07
N CYS A 126 2.00 1.32 7.85
CA CYS A 126 3.15 1.61 7.01
C CYS A 126 4.45 1.03 7.59
N PHE A 127 4.60 1.05 8.91
CA PHE A 127 5.74 0.42 9.56
C PHE A 127 5.77 -1.08 9.30
N CYS A 128 4.67 -1.79 9.57
CA CYS A 128 4.56 -3.22 9.36
C CYS A 128 4.69 -3.62 7.89
N ASN A 129 4.04 -2.90 6.98
CA ASN A 129 4.09 -3.19 5.54
C ASN A 129 5.49 -2.91 4.96
N GLY A 130 6.10 -1.78 5.32
CA GLY A 130 7.47 -1.46 4.93
C GLY A 130 8.47 -2.53 5.41
N TYR A 131 8.30 -3.02 6.65
CA TYR A 131 9.10 -4.13 7.15
C TYR A 131 8.88 -5.42 6.35
N LEU A 132 7.60 -5.82 6.17
CA LEU A 132 7.19 -7.05 5.49
C LEU A 132 7.77 -7.13 4.08
N GLN A 133 7.53 -6.11 3.24
CA GLN A 133 7.94 -6.12 1.84
C GLN A 133 9.45 -6.07 1.69
N ALA A 134 10.12 -5.18 2.43
CA ALA A 134 11.57 -5.05 2.33
C ALA A 134 12.30 -6.27 2.87
N ARG A 135 11.85 -6.84 4.00
CA ARG A 135 12.50 -8.02 4.58
C ARG A 135 12.39 -9.21 3.64
N TYR A 136 11.20 -9.44 3.07
CA TYR A 136 11.00 -10.53 2.13
C TYR A 136 11.87 -10.39 0.89
N LEU A 137 11.84 -9.22 0.23
CA LEU A 137 12.59 -8.97 -1.01
C LEU A 137 14.11 -9.03 -0.82
N THR A 138 14.63 -8.58 0.32
CA THR A 138 16.07 -8.51 0.57
C THR A 138 16.67 -9.84 1.07
N HIS A 139 15.89 -10.68 1.76
CA HIS A 139 16.40 -11.88 2.42
C HIS A 139 15.84 -13.22 1.89
N TYR A 140 14.60 -13.25 1.40
CA TYR A 140 13.87 -14.51 1.16
C TYR A 140 13.46 -14.72 -0.30
N ALA A 141 13.07 -13.68 -1.03
CA ALA A 141 12.55 -13.81 -2.39
C ALA A 141 13.60 -14.39 -3.35
N VAL A 142 13.26 -15.51 -4.00
CA VAL A 142 14.09 -16.19 -4.99
C VAL A 142 13.42 -16.11 -6.35
N TYR A 143 14.11 -15.48 -7.30
CA TYR A 143 13.66 -15.37 -8.69
C TYR A 143 14.64 -16.06 -9.64
N PRO A 144 14.16 -16.75 -10.69
CA PRO A 144 14.98 -17.18 -11.82
C PRO A 144 15.75 -16.02 -12.46
N SER A 145 16.90 -16.28 -13.07
CA SER A 145 17.71 -15.24 -13.74
C SER A 145 17.00 -14.59 -14.93
N ASP A 146 16.08 -15.31 -15.57
CA ASP A 146 15.25 -14.84 -16.68
C ASP A 146 13.93 -14.19 -16.22
N TRP A 147 13.70 -14.02 -14.91
CA TRP A 147 12.43 -13.55 -14.35
C TRP A 147 11.95 -12.21 -14.94
N ILE A 148 12.88 -11.28 -15.18
CA ILE A 148 12.56 -9.96 -15.76
C ILE A 148 11.99 -10.04 -17.19
N THR A 149 12.22 -11.16 -17.89
CA THR A 149 11.69 -11.41 -19.24
C THR A 149 10.36 -12.15 -19.22
N LYS A 150 9.92 -12.62 -18.04
CA LYS A 150 8.66 -13.33 -17.91
C LYS A 150 7.48 -12.37 -18.09
N PRO A 151 6.38 -12.81 -18.72
CA PRO A 151 5.19 -11.98 -18.91
C PRO A 151 4.63 -11.41 -17.60
N CYS A 152 4.71 -12.15 -16.49
CA CYS A 152 4.27 -11.66 -15.18
C CYS A 152 5.02 -10.38 -14.76
N PHE A 153 6.35 -10.36 -14.91
CA PHE A 153 7.16 -9.19 -14.56
C PHE A 153 6.89 -8.00 -15.48
N LEU A 154 6.80 -8.24 -16.80
CA LEU A 154 6.58 -7.19 -17.80
C LEU A 154 5.18 -6.57 -17.70
N LEU A 155 4.14 -7.40 -17.54
CA LEU A 155 2.77 -6.94 -17.40
C LEU A 155 2.52 -6.27 -16.04
N GLY A 156 3.21 -6.74 -15.00
CA GLY A 156 3.18 -6.11 -13.67
C GLY A 156 3.85 -4.74 -13.59
N GLY A 157 4.70 -4.39 -14.57
CA GLY A 157 5.37 -3.09 -14.67
C GLY A 157 4.60 -2.01 -15.45
N MET A 158 3.38 -2.28 -15.95
CA MET A 158 2.64 -1.33 -16.78
C MET A 158 1.88 -0.30 -15.92
N PHE A 159 2.48 0.88 -15.79
CA PHE A 159 1.86 2.08 -15.21
C PHE A 159 1.21 2.90 -16.32
N GLU A 160 -0.11 3.14 -16.22
CA GLU A 160 -0.80 4.41 -16.53
C GLU A 160 -2.28 4.19 -16.87
N TYR A 161 -3.06 5.26 -16.69
CA TYR A 161 -4.45 5.48 -17.10
C TYR A 161 -5.53 4.91 -16.18
N VAL A 162 -6.25 5.77 -15.43
CA VAL A 162 -7.67 6.14 -15.69
C VAL A 162 -8.17 7.13 -14.63
N SER A 163 -8.96 8.13 -15.03
CA SER A 163 -9.51 9.32 -14.35
C SER A 163 -10.17 9.23 -12.95
N GLY A 164 -10.21 8.05 -12.29
CA GLY A 164 -10.24 7.87 -10.83
C GLY A 164 -8.82 7.59 -10.29
N ALA A 165 -7.85 8.28 -10.89
CA ALA A 165 -6.51 7.76 -11.19
C ALA A 165 -5.65 7.43 -10.00
N ASN A 166 -5.90 8.08 -8.87
CA ASN A 166 -5.15 7.78 -7.68
C ASN A 166 -5.52 6.41 -7.12
N PHE A 167 -6.80 6.10 -6.89
CA PHE A 167 -7.18 4.81 -6.30
C PHE A 167 -7.07 3.66 -7.28
N PHE A 168 -7.54 3.85 -8.51
CA PHE A 168 -7.40 2.81 -9.54
C PHE A 168 -5.93 2.60 -9.92
N GLY A 169 -5.16 3.68 -10.07
CA GLY A 169 -3.73 3.61 -10.34
C GLY A 169 -2.95 2.94 -9.20
N GLU A 170 -3.28 3.23 -7.94
CA GLU A 170 -2.67 2.60 -6.77
C GLU A 170 -3.05 1.11 -6.68
N VAL A 171 -4.29 0.73 -6.99
CA VAL A 171 -4.69 -0.69 -7.10
C VAL A 171 -3.91 -1.41 -8.21
N LEU A 172 -3.82 -0.81 -9.40
CA LEU A 172 -3.06 -1.38 -10.51
C LEU A 172 -1.58 -1.52 -10.19
N GLU A 173 -0.99 -0.49 -9.59
CA GLU A 173 0.41 -0.48 -9.16
C GLU A 173 0.71 -1.63 -8.21
N TRP A 174 -0.09 -1.80 -7.15
CA TRP A 174 0.15 -2.88 -6.19
C TRP A 174 -0.19 -4.26 -6.74
N THR A 175 -1.17 -4.35 -7.64
CA THR A 175 -1.44 -5.59 -8.38
C THR A 175 -0.25 -5.95 -9.26
N GLY A 176 0.30 -4.99 -9.99
CA GLY A 176 1.47 -5.17 -10.83
C GLY A 176 2.71 -5.55 -10.03
N PHE A 177 2.94 -4.89 -8.90
CA PHE A 177 3.97 -5.25 -7.94
C PHE A 177 3.80 -6.69 -7.41
N ALA A 178 2.58 -7.12 -7.10
CA ALA A 178 2.31 -8.49 -6.67
C ALA A 178 2.55 -9.52 -7.78
N VAL A 179 2.18 -9.20 -9.02
CA VAL A 179 2.43 -10.09 -10.17
C VAL A 179 3.92 -10.15 -10.49
N ALA A 180 4.65 -9.04 -10.39
CA ALA A 180 6.09 -8.99 -10.63
C ALA A 180 6.89 -9.64 -9.48
N GLY A 181 6.46 -9.44 -8.23
CA GLY A 181 7.07 -10.00 -7.03
C GLY A 181 6.68 -11.45 -6.74
N TRP A 182 5.53 -11.90 -7.27
CA TRP A 182 5.00 -13.26 -7.18
C TRP A 182 5.18 -13.91 -5.81
N SER A 183 4.81 -13.16 -4.77
CA SER A 183 4.97 -13.57 -3.38
C SER A 183 3.69 -13.39 -2.58
N THR A 184 3.57 -14.12 -1.48
CA THR A 184 2.42 -14.02 -0.58
C THR A 184 2.32 -12.63 0.06
N GLU A 185 3.46 -12.03 0.38
CA GLU A 185 3.60 -10.72 1.02
C GLU A 185 3.12 -9.60 0.08
N SER A 186 3.55 -9.64 -1.18
CA SER A 186 3.16 -8.66 -2.19
C SER A 186 1.68 -8.83 -2.59
N ALA A 187 1.21 -10.07 -2.73
CA ALA A 187 -0.20 -10.37 -2.97
C ALA A 187 -1.12 -9.93 -1.81
N ALA A 188 -0.71 -10.16 -0.56
CA ALA A 188 -1.46 -9.74 0.62
C ALA A 188 -1.65 -8.20 0.65
N PHE A 189 -0.60 -7.45 0.31
CA PHE A 189 -0.69 -6.01 0.24
C PHE A 189 -1.57 -5.52 -0.91
N ALA A 190 -1.48 -6.13 -2.09
CA ALA A 190 -2.37 -5.82 -3.21
C ALA A 190 -3.85 -6.05 -2.86
N VAL A 191 -4.17 -7.18 -2.21
CA VAL A 191 -5.54 -7.50 -1.75
C VAL A 191 -6.02 -6.51 -0.70
N PHE A 192 -5.21 -6.20 0.31
CA PHE A 192 -5.55 -5.20 1.33
C PHE A 192 -5.85 -3.84 0.71
N THR A 193 -5.00 -3.39 -0.21
CA THR A 193 -5.13 -2.10 -0.88
C THR A 193 -6.38 -2.08 -1.76
N PHE A 194 -6.62 -3.12 -2.55
CA PHE A 194 -7.84 -3.25 -3.34
C PHE A 194 -9.10 -3.13 -2.49
N LEU A 195 -9.21 -3.91 -1.42
CA LEU A 195 -10.38 -3.94 -0.53
C LEU A 195 -10.63 -2.58 0.12
N THR A 196 -9.58 -1.92 0.61
CA THR A 196 -9.68 -0.61 1.26
C THR A 196 -10.05 0.49 0.26
N LEU A 197 -9.36 0.55 -0.88
CA LEU A 197 -9.55 1.61 -1.87
C LEU A 197 -10.87 1.46 -2.64
N CYS A 198 -11.30 0.22 -2.90
CA CYS A 198 -12.59 -0.07 -3.52
C CYS A 198 -13.76 0.48 -2.67
N SER A 199 -13.73 0.23 -1.36
CA SER A 199 -14.73 0.77 -0.43
C SER A 199 -14.73 2.29 -0.40
N ARG A 200 -13.54 2.90 -0.37
CA ARG A 200 -13.39 4.35 -0.36
C ARG A 200 -13.85 4.99 -1.68
N ALA A 201 -13.55 4.38 -2.82
CA ALA A 201 -13.97 4.84 -4.13
C ALA A 201 -15.50 4.83 -4.24
N LYS A 202 -16.16 3.78 -3.74
CA LYS A 202 -17.63 3.71 -3.64
C LYS A 202 -18.21 4.87 -2.82
N GLN A 203 -17.65 5.14 -1.64
CA GLN A 203 -18.10 6.25 -0.79
C GLN A 203 -17.92 7.60 -1.49
N HIS A 204 -16.78 7.82 -2.15
CA HIS A 204 -16.52 9.04 -2.92
C HIS A 204 -17.52 9.19 -4.08
N HIS A 205 -17.76 8.13 -4.84
CA HIS A 205 -18.69 8.14 -5.97
C HIS A 205 -20.11 8.46 -5.52
N ARG A 206 -20.58 7.84 -4.43
CA ARG A 206 -21.88 8.15 -3.80
C ARG A 206 -21.98 9.63 -3.41
N TRP A 207 -20.95 10.16 -2.73
CA TRP A 207 -20.93 11.57 -2.34
C TRP A 207 -21.00 12.51 -3.56
N TYR A 208 -20.33 12.18 -4.67
CA TYR A 208 -20.41 12.97 -5.90
C TYR A 208 -21.81 12.98 -6.51
N LEU A 209 -22.47 11.81 -6.56
CA LEU A 209 -23.85 11.68 -7.05
C LEU A 209 -24.86 12.46 -6.19
N GLU A 210 -24.66 12.48 -4.87
CA GLU A 210 -25.52 13.21 -3.93
C GLU A 210 -25.26 14.73 -3.94
N LYS A 211 -24.01 15.14 -4.17
CA LYS A 211 -23.60 16.55 -4.01
C LYS A 211 -23.79 17.40 -5.27
N PHE A 212 -23.66 16.81 -6.45
CA PHE A 212 -23.68 17.53 -7.73
C PHE A 212 -24.77 16.97 -8.64
N GLU A 213 -25.77 17.80 -8.94
CA GLU A 213 -26.89 17.42 -9.82
C GLU A 213 -26.41 17.07 -11.24
N ASP A 214 -25.40 17.79 -11.75
CA ASP A 214 -24.83 17.59 -13.09
C ASP A 214 -23.74 16.50 -13.15
N TYR A 215 -23.54 15.72 -12.08
CA TYR A 215 -22.52 14.67 -12.11
C TYR A 215 -22.91 13.54 -13.09
N PRO A 216 -22.03 13.16 -14.03
CA PRO A 216 -22.36 12.13 -15.01
C PRO A 216 -22.66 10.76 -14.36
N LYS A 217 -23.93 10.35 -14.38
CA LYS A 217 -24.41 9.09 -13.77
C LYS A 217 -23.85 7.82 -14.44
N SER A 218 -23.27 7.95 -15.62
CA SER A 218 -22.57 6.86 -16.32
C SER A 218 -21.19 6.54 -15.76
N ARG A 219 -20.58 7.45 -14.98
CA ARG A 219 -19.28 7.22 -14.34
C ARG A 219 -19.38 6.08 -13.32
N LYS A 220 -18.28 5.33 -13.19
CA LYS A 220 -18.12 4.22 -12.26
C LYS A 220 -17.16 4.61 -11.14
N ALA A 221 -17.17 3.89 -10.03
CA ALA A 221 -16.47 4.26 -8.82
C ALA A 221 -14.95 4.03 -8.92
N ILE A 222 -14.50 2.89 -9.46
CA ILE A 222 -13.08 2.53 -9.52
C ILE A 222 -12.68 1.70 -10.74
N ILE A 223 -13.51 0.75 -11.20
CA ILE A 223 -13.23 -0.07 -12.40
C ILE A 223 -13.99 0.54 -13.59
N PRO A 224 -13.28 0.99 -14.64
CA PRO A 224 -13.93 1.55 -15.82
C PRO A 224 -14.98 0.59 -16.40
N PHE A 225 -16.17 1.12 -16.69
CA PHE A 225 -17.30 0.40 -17.29
C PHE A 225 -17.92 -0.74 -16.45
N VAL A 226 -17.32 -1.12 -15.32
CA VAL A 226 -17.80 -2.24 -14.47
C VAL A 226 -18.34 -1.75 -13.13
N TYR A 227 -17.50 -1.10 -12.30
CA TYR A 227 -17.80 -0.86 -10.88
C TYR A 227 -17.35 0.52 -10.41
#